data_AF-A0A417UWR2-F1
#
_entry.id   AF-A0A417UWR2-F1
#
_cell.length_a   1.000
_cell.length_b   1.000
_cell.length_c   1.000
_cell.angle_alpha   90.00
_cell.angle_beta   90.00
_cell.angle_gamma   90.00
#
_symmetry.space_group_name_H-M   'P 1'
#
loop_
_entity.id
_entity.type
_entity.pdbx_description
1 polymer ?
#
loop_
_entity_poly.entity_id
_entity_poly.type
_entity_poly.pdbx_seq_one_letter_code
_entity_poly.pdbx_strand_id
1 'polypeptide(L)'
;MAINIPLVHISDLTEKKTISDDDYMLTGGSTASKVKWSTIVSLIKTKLGIGNIEDSISKIQSDISTLNSDLTNKLRNIVIKTSGSGTSISVTISNYDNLKSKSDKIALFLFGNGNGLSRCAIISINISGEDIIIDATTNVVSENISCSASKNVITINGLPQWGFYTVIAPPNVYIDQGGIVFDN
;
A
#
# COMPACT_ATOMS: atom_id res chain seq x y z
N MET A 1 12.17 -72.72 27.34
CA MET A 1 12.58 -72.12 26.05
C MET A 1 13.23 -70.79 26.36
N ALA A 2 14.55 -70.70 26.33
CA ALA A 2 15.27 -69.46 26.64
C ALA A 2 15.22 -68.54 25.42
N ILE A 3 14.66 -67.34 25.58
CA ILE A 3 14.68 -66.31 24.54
C ILE A 3 16.04 -65.62 24.65
N ASN A 4 16.91 -65.84 23.66
CA ASN A 4 18.17 -65.13 23.57
C ASN A 4 17.88 -63.73 23.00
N ILE A 5 17.81 -62.72 23.86
CA ILE A 5 17.66 -61.33 23.43
C ILE A 5 19.08 -60.79 23.17
N PRO A 6 19.42 -60.42 21.93
CA PRO A 6 20.73 -59.84 21.65
C PRO A 6 20.89 -58.51 22.39
N LEU A 7 21.92 -58.42 23.21
CA LEU A 7 22.40 -57.17 23.80
C LEU A 7 23.22 -56.42 22.74
N VAL A 8 22.75 -55.24 22.37
CA VAL A 8 23.49 -54.32 21.48
C VAL A 8 24.08 -53.22 22.35
N HIS A 9 25.40 -53.06 22.33
CA HIS A 9 26.05 -51.93 22.99
C HIS A 9 25.90 -50.67 22.14
N ILE A 10 25.66 -49.53 22.79
CA ILE A 10 25.47 -48.25 22.09
C ILE A 10 26.70 -47.83 21.28
N SER A 11 27.89 -48.27 21.69
CA SER A 11 29.17 -48.07 20.99
C SER A 11 29.22 -48.74 19.62
N ASP A 12 28.38 -49.75 19.40
CA ASP A 12 28.41 -50.57 18.19
C ASP A 12 27.39 -50.07 17.15
N LEU A 13 26.59 -49.06 17.51
CA LEU A 13 25.63 -48.44 16.62
C LEU A 13 26.32 -47.46 15.68
N THR A 14 25.94 -47.50 14.40
CA THR A 14 26.36 -46.48 13.43
C THR A 14 25.69 -45.15 13.75
N GLU A 15 26.49 -44.10 13.89
CA GLU A 15 25.98 -42.74 14.08
C GLU A 15 25.15 -42.30 12.86
N LYS A 16 23.91 -41.87 13.11
CA LYS A 16 23.04 -41.33 12.07
C LYS A 16 23.34 -39.85 11.86
N LYS A 17 23.77 -39.47 10.65
CA LYS A 17 24.16 -38.07 10.33
C LYS A 17 23.00 -37.18 9.89
N THR A 18 21.84 -37.76 9.57
CA THR A 18 20.63 -37.03 9.17
C THR A 18 19.42 -37.63 9.88
N ILE A 19 18.55 -36.77 10.41
CA ILE A 19 17.35 -37.17 11.15
C ILE A 19 16.12 -36.65 10.41
N SER A 20 15.11 -37.50 10.29
CA SER A 20 13.79 -37.21 9.72
C SER A 20 12.75 -37.01 10.84
N ASP A 21 11.65 -36.33 10.53
CA ASP A 21 10.53 -36.14 11.43
C ASP A 21 9.85 -37.44 11.90
N ASP A 22 10.05 -38.52 11.15
CA ASP A 22 9.57 -39.88 11.46
C ASP A 22 10.51 -40.68 12.37
N ASP A 23 11.74 -40.19 12.61
CA ASP A 23 12.68 -40.83 13.52
C ASP A 23 12.23 -40.67 14.99
N TYR A 24 12.77 -41.54 15.85
CA TYR A 24 12.47 -41.53 17.28
C TYR A 24 13.72 -41.24 18.10
N MET A 25 13.56 -40.42 19.14
CA MET A 25 14.51 -40.31 20.24
C MET A 25 14.06 -41.21 21.40
N LEU A 26 15.00 -41.90 22.03
CA LEU A 26 14.74 -42.67 23.24
C LEU A 26 14.97 -41.79 24.47
N THR A 27 14.03 -41.83 25.40
CA THR A 27 14.18 -41.24 26.75
C THR A 27 14.57 -42.35 27.72
N GLY A 28 15.56 -42.10 28.57
CA GLY A 28 16.09 -43.09 29.53
C GLY A 28 15.35 -43.12 30.86
N GLY A 29 15.74 -44.06 31.72
CA GLY A 29 15.23 -44.22 33.09
C GLY A 29 14.38 -45.49 33.29
N SER A 30 13.73 -45.60 34.45
CA SER A 30 12.90 -46.75 34.82
C SER A 30 11.63 -46.92 33.96
N THR A 31 11.27 -45.89 33.18
CA THR A 31 10.07 -45.87 32.30
C THR A 31 10.44 -45.40 30.89
N ALA A 32 11.50 -45.96 30.31
CA ALA A 32 12.00 -45.57 29.00
C ALA A 32 10.88 -45.53 27.93
N SER A 33 10.88 -44.48 27.12
CA SER A 33 9.86 -44.27 26.08
C SER A 33 10.46 -43.71 24.80
N LYS A 34 9.79 -43.99 23.67
CA LYS A 34 10.13 -43.43 22.36
C LYS A 34 9.33 -42.15 22.13
N VAL A 35 9.98 -41.09 21.66
CA VAL A 35 9.36 -39.81 21.30
C VAL A 35 9.72 -39.51 19.85
N LYS A 36 8.73 -39.15 19.02
CA LYS A 36 9.01 -38.74 17.64
C LYS A 36 9.88 -37.49 17.62
N TRP A 37 10.82 -37.43 16.69
CA TRP A 37 11.68 -36.27 16.50
C TRP A 37 10.87 -35.00 16.20
N SER A 38 9.84 -35.11 15.36
CA SER A 38 8.87 -34.04 15.09
C SER A 38 8.21 -33.45 16.35
N THR A 39 7.89 -34.29 17.35
CA THR A 39 7.35 -33.81 18.63
C THR A 39 8.38 -32.99 19.41
N ILE A 40 9.65 -33.42 19.43
CA ILE A 40 10.74 -32.69 20.09
C ILE A 40 10.97 -31.35 19.40
N VAL A 41 11.05 -31.34 18.07
CA VAL A 41 11.21 -30.11 17.27
C VAL A 41 10.08 -29.14 17.56
N SER A 42 8.82 -29.61 17.59
CA SER A 42 7.67 -28.78 17.95
C SER A 42 7.80 -28.17 19.36
N LEU A 43 8.13 -28.99 20.37
CA LEU A 43 8.33 -28.50 21.75
C LEU A 43 9.45 -27.47 21.85
N ILE A 44 10.56 -27.66 21.13
CA ILE A 44 11.67 -26.70 21.07
C ILE A 44 11.20 -25.41 20.42
N LYS A 45 10.54 -25.48 19.25
CA LYS A 45 9.98 -24.31 18.57
C LYS A 45 9.02 -23.53 19.45
N THR A 46 8.17 -24.21 20.24
CA THR A 46 7.26 -23.57 21.19
C THR A 46 8.01 -22.94 22.37
N LYS A 47 8.92 -23.67 23.03
CA LYS A 47 9.67 -23.17 24.20
C LYS A 47 10.59 -22.00 23.85
N LEU A 48 11.17 -21.99 22.66
CA LEU A 48 12.00 -20.90 22.16
C LEU A 48 11.18 -19.78 21.50
N GLY A 49 9.86 -19.94 21.39
CA GLY A 49 8.98 -18.97 20.73
C GLY A 49 9.16 -18.87 19.21
N ILE A 50 9.97 -19.73 18.59
CA ILE A 50 10.33 -19.69 17.17
C ILE A 50 9.13 -20.03 16.27
N GLY A 51 8.21 -20.89 16.73
CA GLY A 51 7.02 -21.26 15.96
C GLY A 51 6.16 -20.05 15.57
N ASN A 52 6.09 -19.03 16.42
CA ASN A 52 5.30 -17.82 16.16
C ASN A 52 6.08 -16.77 15.35
N ILE A 53 7.41 -16.91 15.24
CA ILE A 53 8.26 -15.94 14.53
C ILE A 53 8.02 -16.02 13.02
N GLU A 54 7.92 -17.23 12.46
CA GLU A 54 7.66 -17.43 11.02
C GLU A 54 6.34 -16.75 10.61
N ASP A 55 5.24 -17.06 11.31
CA ASP A 55 3.94 -16.43 11.07
C ASP A 55 3.95 -14.90 11.28
N SER A 56 4.65 -14.44 12.33
CA SER A 56 4.79 -13.01 12.62
C SER A 56 5.53 -12.28 11.52
N ILE A 57 6.61 -12.86 10.98
CA ILE A 57 7.37 -12.29 9.87
C ILE A 57 6.50 -12.22 8.62
N SER A 58 5.77 -13.29 8.29
CA SER A 58 4.86 -13.30 7.14
C SER A 58 3.78 -12.23 7.27
N LYS A 59 3.20 -12.06 8.46
CA LYS A 59 2.23 -11.01 8.72
C LYS A 59 2.84 -9.61 8.59
N ILE A 60 4.02 -9.37 9.16
CA ILE A 60 4.73 -8.10 9.04
C ILE A 60 5.03 -7.77 7.58
N GLN A 61 5.44 -8.74 6.76
CA GLN A 61 5.67 -8.54 5.33
C GLN A 61 4.39 -8.14 4.59
N SER A 62 3.26 -8.77 4.93
CA SER A 62 1.95 -8.40 4.39
C SER A 62 1.57 -6.97 4.81
N ASP A 63 1.68 -6.64 6.10
CA ASP A 63 1.34 -5.32 6.63
C ASP A 63 2.20 -4.21 6.01
N ILE A 64 3.51 -4.44 5.83
CA ILE A 64 4.43 -3.52 5.13
C ILE A 64 4.00 -3.34 3.68
N SER A 65 3.62 -4.42 2.99
CA SER A 65 3.17 -4.35 1.59
C SER A 65 1.91 -3.51 1.46
N THR A 66 0.94 -3.68 2.37
CA THR A 66 -0.28 -2.85 2.43
C THR A 66 0.05 -1.40 2.74
N LEU A 67 0.90 -1.12 3.73
CA LEU A 67 1.30 0.24 4.08
C LEU A 67 1.99 0.97 2.90
N ASN A 68 2.86 0.27 2.16
CA ASN A 68 3.52 0.83 0.99
C ASN A 68 2.52 1.16 -0.15
N SER A 69 1.54 0.28 -0.36
CA SER A 69 0.45 0.54 -1.30
C SER A 69 -0.38 1.75 -0.86
N ASP A 70 -0.76 1.84 0.41
CA ASP A 70 -1.54 2.94 0.97
C ASP A 70 -0.82 4.29 0.87
N LEU A 71 0.48 4.32 1.19
CA LEU A 71 1.30 5.52 1.04
C LEU A 71 1.34 5.97 -0.42
N THR A 72 1.57 5.04 -1.34
CA THR A 72 1.60 5.31 -2.77
C THR A 72 0.26 5.84 -3.28
N ASN A 73 -0.86 5.31 -2.77
CA ASN A 73 -2.20 5.72 -3.20
C ASN A 73 -2.64 7.06 -2.57
N LYS A 74 -2.29 7.34 -1.31
CA LYS A 74 -2.59 8.63 -0.64
C LYS A 74 -1.85 9.82 -1.25
N LEU A 75 -0.66 9.61 -1.81
CA LEU A 75 0.05 10.70 -2.48
C LEU A 75 -0.50 11.00 -3.87
N ARG A 76 -1.36 10.13 -4.42
CA ARG A 76 -1.88 10.26 -5.79
C ARG A 76 -3.16 11.08 -5.89
N ASN A 77 -3.87 11.38 -4.80
CA ASN A 77 -5.09 12.19 -4.88
C ASN A 77 -4.86 13.65 -4.47
N ILE A 78 -3.62 14.07 -4.23
CA ILE A 78 -3.27 15.44 -3.85
C ILE A 78 -2.13 15.92 -4.74
N VAL A 79 -2.29 17.11 -5.31
CA VAL A 79 -1.26 17.79 -6.10
C VAL A 79 -1.04 19.19 -5.53
N ILE A 80 0.22 19.57 -5.33
CA ILE A 80 0.62 20.92 -4.94
C ILE A 80 1.30 21.58 -6.15
N LYS A 81 0.80 22.73 -6.59
CA LYS A 81 1.28 23.47 -7.76
C LYS A 81 1.52 24.93 -7.44
N THR A 82 2.49 25.51 -8.15
CA THR A 82 2.60 26.97 -8.25
C THR A 82 2.08 27.45 -9.60
N SER A 83 1.42 28.61 -9.61
CA SER A 83 1.04 29.30 -10.86
C SER A 83 2.23 30.01 -11.51
N GLY A 84 3.36 30.18 -10.80
CA GLY A 84 4.53 30.90 -11.29
C GLY A 84 4.17 32.30 -11.81
N SER A 85 4.75 32.74 -12.92
CA SER A 85 4.33 33.99 -13.58
C SER A 85 2.97 33.90 -14.30
N GLY A 86 2.34 32.72 -14.35
CA GLY A 86 1.04 32.50 -14.97
C GLY A 86 -0.13 32.69 -14.01
N THR A 87 -1.34 32.54 -14.54
CA THR A 87 -2.60 32.64 -13.76
C THR A 87 -3.44 31.37 -13.82
N SER A 88 -2.80 30.27 -14.17
CA SER A 88 -3.43 28.96 -14.30
C SER A 88 -2.51 27.83 -13.88
N ILE A 89 -3.11 26.71 -13.49
CA ILE A 89 -2.44 25.43 -13.28
C ILE A 89 -3.25 24.35 -13.98
N SER A 90 -2.58 23.25 -14.33
CA SER A 90 -3.25 22.07 -14.88
C SER A 90 -3.01 20.86 -14.00
N VAL A 91 -4.03 20.01 -13.90
CA VAL A 91 -4.04 18.75 -13.19
C VAL A 91 -4.62 17.67 -14.10
N THR A 92 -3.98 16.52 -14.13
CA THR A 92 -4.38 15.39 -14.97
C THR A 92 -4.97 14.28 -14.12
N ILE A 93 -6.16 13.77 -14.44
CA ILE A 93 -6.67 12.54 -13.84
C ILE A 93 -5.95 11.34 -14.49
N SER A 94 -4.97 10.77 -13.79
CA SER A 94 -4.06 9.75 -14.33
C SER A 94 -4.71 8.37 -14.45
N ASN A 95 -5.73 8.08 -13.64
CA ASN A 95 -6.48 6.83 -13.71
C ASN A 95 -7.86 6.97 -14.39
N TYR A 96 -7.99 7.94 -15.31
CA TYR A 96 -9.23 8.23 -16.05
C TYR A 96 -9.90 6.99 -16.65
N ASP A 97 -9.13 6.12 -17.32
CA ASP A 97 -9.67 4.91 -17.96
C ASP A 97 -10.26 3.90 -16.97
N ASN A 98 -9.78 3.89 -15.72
CA ASN A 98 -10.36 3.06 -14.67
C ASN A 98 -11.64 3.68 -14.11
N LEU A 99 -11.69 5.02 -14.02
CA LEU A 99 -12.80 5.77 -13.44
C LEU A 99 -14.02 5.81 -14.37
N LYS A 100 -13.82 5.96 -15.68
CA LYS A 100 -14.91 6.08 -16.65
C LYS A 100 -15.90 4.89 -16.66
N SER A 101 -15.51 3.75 -16.11
CA SER A 101 -16.37 2.56 -15.96
C SER A 101 -17.05 2.43 -14.59
N LYS A 102 -16.72 3.29 -13.63
CA LYS A 102 -17.09 3.15 -12.21
C LYS A 102 -17.78 4.38 -11.62
N SER A 103 -17.49 5.57 -12.12
CA SER A 103 -18.04 6.83 -11.62
C SER A 103 -18.36 7.75 -12.79
N ASP A 104 -19.53 8.38 -12.73
CA ASP A 104 -19.96 9.42 -13.66
C ASP A 104 -19.62 10.81 -13.14
N LYS A 105 -19.52 11.00 -11.81
CA LYS A 105 -19.26 12.31 -11.20
C LYS A 105 -18.12 12.28 -10.19
N ILE A 106 -17.33 13.34 -10.18
CA ILE A 106 -16.20 13.57 -9.28
C ILE A 106 -16.23 15.04 -8.83
N ALA A 107 -15.72 15.35 -7.64
CA ALA A 107 -15.48 16.73 -7.22
C ALA A 107 -14.02 16.90 -6.80
N LEU A 108 -13.32 17.89 -7.37
CA LEU A 108 -12.01 18.31 -6.88
C LEU A 108 -12.16 19.50 -5.95
N PHE A 109 -11.31 19.54 -4.93
CA PHE A 109 -11.20 20.68 -4.02
C PHE A 109 -9.88 21.41 -4.24
N LEU A 110 -9.97 22.69 -4.53
CA LEU A 110 -8.83 23.57 -4.73
C LEU A 110 -8.77 24.58 -3.58
N PHE A 111 -7.58 24.80 -3.03
CA PHE A 111 -7.31 25.93 -2.15
C PHE A 111 -5.86 26.41 -2.27
N GLY A 112 -5.62 27.68 -2.00
CA GLY A 112 -4.29 28.24 -2.03
C GLY A 112 -4.26 29.75 -1.88
N ASN A 113 -3.07 30.32 -2.01
CA ASN A 113 -2.84 31.75 -1.92
C ASN A 113 -1.76 32.16 -2.92
N GLY A 114 -1.90 33.35 -3.50
CA GLY A 114 -0.82 34.03 -4.19
C GLY A 114 -0.95 35.53 -4.06
N ASN A 115 0.16 36.23 -3.87
CA ASN A 115 0.22 37.67 -3.65
C ASN A 115 -0.74 38.18 -2.55
N GLY A 116 -0.91 37.41 -1.47
CA GLY A 116 -1.81 37.75 -0.36
C GLY A 116 -3.29 37.50 -0.64
N LEU A 117 -3.65 37.00 -1.83
CA LEU A 117 -5.03 36.70 -2.21
C LEU A 117 -5.29 35.19 -2.12
N SER A 118 -6.19 34.81 -1.21
CA SER A 118 -6.63 33.42 -1.08
C SER A 118 -7.63 33.05 -2.17
N ARG A 119 -7.57 31.79 -2.60
CA ARG A 119 -8.46 31.18 -3.59
C ARG A 119 -8.92 29.83 -3.06
N CYS A 120 -10.21 29.54 -3.22
CA CYS A 120 -10.76 28.25 -2.89
C CYS A 120 -11.98 27.97 -3.76
N ALA A 121 -12.05 26.77 -4.34
CA ALA A 121 -13.19 26.34 -5.14
C ALA A 121 -13.40 24.83 -5.07
N ILE A 122 -14.64 24.42 -5.33
CA ILE A 122 -15.02 23.05 -5.62
C ILE A 122 -15.28 22.95 -7.13
N ILE A 123 -14.65 21.98 -7.79
CA ILE A 123 -14.76 21.75 -9.23
C ILE A 123 -15.52 20.45 -9.42
N SER A 124 -16.79 20.55 -9.80
CA SER A 124 -17.63 19.40 -10.12
C SER A 124 -17.36 18.95 -11.55
N ILE A 125 -17.12 17.66 -11.70
CA ILE A 125 -16.68 17.01 -12.93
C ILE A 125 -17.65 15.89 -13.27
N ASN A 126 -18.00 15.81 -14.55
CA ASN A 126 -18.65 14.66 -15.15
C ASN A 126 -17.64 13.92 -16.04
N ILE A 127 -17.60 12.59 -15.94
CA ILE A 127 -16.82 11.73 -16.84
C ILE A 127 -17.78 11.18 -17.90
N SER A 128 -17.67 11.66 -19.13
CA SER A 128 -18.54 11.24 -20.23
C SER A 128 -17.74 10.70 -21.41
N GLY A 129 -17.72 9.38 -21.57
CA GLY A 129 -17.11 8.73 -22.72
C GLY A 129 -15.60 8.98 -22.82
N GLU A 130 -15.19 9.82 -23.77
CA GLU A 130 -13.78 10.08 -24.07
C GLU A 130 -13.18 11.29 -23.31
N ASP A 131 -14.01 12.17 -22.76
CA ASP A 131 -13.56 13.42 -22.14
C ASP A 131 -14.13 13.66 -20.73
N ILE A 132 -13.36 14.40 -19.92
CA ILE A 132 -13.83 15.08 -18.73
C ILE A 132 -14.62 16.32 -19.14
N ILE A 133 -15.78 16.52 -18.51
CA ILE A 133 -16.57 17.74 -18.61
C ILE A 133 -16.59 18.44 -17.25
N ILE A 134 -16.35 19.76 -17.24
CA ILE A 134 -16.56 20.58 -16.04
C ILE A 134 -18.06 20.88 -15.95
N ASP A 135 -18.72 20.30 -14.94
CA ASP A 135 -20.14 20.49 -14.68
C ASP A 135 -20.38 21.83 -13.98
N ALA A 136 -19.55 22.16 -12.98
CA ALA A 136 -19.61 23.43 -12.27
C ALA A 136 -18.27 23.79 -11.61
N THR A 137 -18.01 25.10 -11.45
CA THR A 137 -16.97 25.63 -10.58
C THR A 137 -17.63 26.47 -9.49
N THR A 138 -17.65 25.95 -8.26
CA THR A 138 -18.21 26.66 -7.10
C THR A 138 -17.09 27.38 -6.37
N ASN A 139 -17.06 28.69 -6.48
CA ASN A 139 -16.10 29.54 -5.79
C ASN A 139 -16.48 29.67 -4.30
N VAL A 140 -15.66 29.11 -3.41
CA VAL A 140 -15.85 29.18 -1.96
C VAL A 140 -15.21 30.45 -1.40
N VAL A 141 -14.07 30.87 -1.99
CA VAL A 141 -13.38 32.12 -1.64
C VAL A 141 -13.01 32.89 -2.91
N SER A 142 -13.69 34.02 -3.11
CA SER A 142 -13.62 34.94 -4.27
C SER A 142 -14.11 34.34 -5.60
N GLU A 143 -14.73 35.13 -6.47
CA GLU A 143 -15.45 34.65 -7.67
C GLU A 143 -14.61 34.50 -8.95
N ASN A 144 -13.28 34.37 -8.84
CA ASN A 144 -12.41 34.49 -10.02
C ASN A 144 -11.91 33.17 -10.60
N ILE A 145 -12.27 32.00 -10.02
CA ILE A 145 -11.79 30.72 -10.53
C ILE A 145 -12.74 30.20 -11.60
N SER A 146 -12.17 29.85 -12.75
CA SER A 146 -12.86 29.15 -13.84
C SER A 146 -12.05 27.95 -14.27
N CYS A 147 -12.73 26.87 -14.68
CA CYS A 147 -12.10 25.63 -15.06
C CYS A 147 -12.51 25.24 -16.48
N SER A 148 -11.57 24.66 -17.22
CA SER A 148 -11.82 23.99 -18.49
C SER A 148 -11.20 22.60 -18.45
N ALA A 149 -11.70 21.71 -19.29
CA ALA A 149 -11.18 20.36 -19.41
C ALA A 149 -10.97 19.98 -20.88
N SER A 150 -10.01 19.09 -21.11
CA SER A 150 -9.74 18.46 -22.40
C SER A 150 -9.18 17.07 -22.11
N LYS A 151 -9.82 16.01 -22.63
CA LYS A 151 -9.50 14.62 -22.27
C LYS A 151 -9.52 14.44 -20.76
N ASN A 152 -8.43 13.97 -20.18
CA ASN A 152 -8.25 13.76 -18.76
C ASN A 152 -7.54 14.92 -18.04
N VAL A 153 -7.32 16.05 -18.72
CA VAL A 153 -6.62 17.23 -18.16
C VAL A 153 -7.63 18.32 -17.81
N ILE A 154 -7.49 18.86 -16.60
CA ILE A 154 -8.28 19.98 -16.09
C ILE A 154 -7.35 21.18 -15.93
N THR A 155 -7.72 22.30 -16.54
CA THR A 155 -7.01 23.57 -16.40
C THR A 155 -7.83 24.50 -15.53
N ILE A 156 -7.22 24.98 -14.45
CA ILE A 156 -7.78 25.86 -13.44
C ILE A 156 -7.20 27.25 -13.69
N ASN A 157 -8.04 28.24 -13.92
CA ASN A 157 -7.66 29.62 -14.28
C ASN A 157 -8.05 30.63 -13.19
N GLY A 158 -7.59 31.87 -13.33
CA GLY A 158 -7.92 32.96 -12.41
C GLY A 158 -7.18 32.92 -11.07
N LEU A 159 -6.05 32.20 -11.06
CA LEU A 159 -5.16 32.09 -9.93
C LEU A 159 -4.21 33.30 -9.90
N PRO A 160 -4.02 33.97 -8.75
CA PRO A 160 -2.93 34.92 -8.58
C PRO A 160 -1.58 34.32 -8.99
N GLN A 161 -0.74 35.14 -9.63
CA GLN A 161 0.66 34.81 -9.94
C GLN A 161 1.45 34.52 -8.66
N TRP A 162 2.51 33.73 -8.79
CA TRP A 162 3.43 33.30 -7.75
C TRP A 162 2.73 32.67 -6.55
N GLY A 163 1.55 32.10 -6.78
CA GLY A 163 0.77 31.46 -5.74
C GLY A 163 1.12 29.99 -5.58
N PHE A 164 0.73 29.43 -4.44
CA PHE A 164 0.79 27.99 -4.13
C PHE A 164 -0.63 27.48 -3.93
N TYR A 165 -0.97 26.43 -4.67
CA TYR A 165 -2.31 25.87 -4.72
C TYR A 165 -2.24 24.36 -4.54
N THR A 166 -3.12 23.86 -3.69
CA THR A 166 -3.33 22.43 -3.48
C THR A 166 -4.64 22.04 -4.13
N VAL A 167 -4.60 20.97 -4.93
CA VAL A 167 -5.77 20.32 -5.51
C VAL A 167 -5.90 18.95 -4.87
N ILE A 168 -7.08 18.65 -4.35
CA ILE A 168 -7.42 17.39 -3.69
C ILE A 168 -8.54 16.72 -4.47
N ALA A 169 -8.35 15.45 -4.77
CA ALA A 169 -9.33 14.56 -5.38
C ALA A 169 -9.90 13.58 -4.33
N PRO A 170 -11.11 13.03 -4.54
CA PRO A 170 -11.69 12.06 -3.64
C PRO A 170 -10.91 10.73 -3.67
N PRO A 171 -11.13 9.82 -2.70
CA PRO A 171 -10.50 8.51 -2.69
C PRO A 171 -10.68 7.78 -4.03
N ASN A 172 -9.64 7.06 -4.47
CA ASN A 172 -9.58 6.34 -5.74
C ASN A 172 -9.55 7.21 -7.01
N VAL A 173 -9.52 8.54 -6.90
CA VAL A 173 -9.23 9.43 -8.03
C VAL A 173 -7.79 9.88 -7.96
N TYR A 174 -7.00 9.52 -8.96
CA TYR A 174 -5.58 9.82 -9.00
C TYR A 174 -5.35 11.03 -9.89
N ILE A 175 -4.78 12.07 -9.31
CA ILE A 175 -4.38 13.30 -9.97
C ILE A 175 -2.86 13.40 -10.02
N ASP A 176 -2.36 13.78 -11.19
CA ASP A 176 -0.96 14.06 -11.42
C ASP A 176 -0.80 15.49 -11.93
N GLN A 177 0.39 16.00 -11.71
CA GLN A 177 0.84 17.32 -12.01
C GLN A 177 1.39 17.43 -13.45
N GLY A 178 1.44 16.33 -14.20
CA GLY A 178 1.88 16.31 -15.60
C GLY A 178 3.35 16.70 -15.77
N GLY A 179 4.24 16.27 -14.87
CA GLY A 179 5.69 16.50 -15.08
C GLY A 179 6.61 16.64 -13.86
N ILE A 180 6.26 16.15 -12.67
CA ILE A 180 7.32 15.78 -11.70
C ILE A 180 7.06 14.35 -11.29
N VAL A 181 7.72 13.44 -12.00
CA VAL A 181 7.98 12.09 -11.52
C VAL A 181 9.01 12.26 -10.41
N PHE A 182 8.63 11.99 -9.17
CA PHE A 182 9.63 11.68 -8.17
C PHE A 182 10.13 10.28 -8.55
N ASP A 183 11.22 10.22 -9.32
CA ASP A 183 11.95 8.98 -9.50
C ASP A 183 12.39 8.52 -8.11
N ASN A 184 11.89 7.35 -7.70
CA ASN A 184 12.37 6.64 -6.51
C ASN A 184 13.78 6.12 -6.74
#